data_AF-A0A6C7D872-F1
#
_entry.id   AF-A0A6C7D872-F1
#
_cell.length_a   1.000
_cell.length_b   1.000
_cell.length_c   1.000
_cell.angle_alpha   90.00
_cell.angle_beta   90.00
_cell.angle_gamma   90.00
#
_symmetry.space_group_name_H-M   'P 1'
#
loop_
_entity.id
_entity.type
_entity.pdbx_description
1 polymer ?
#
loop_
_entity_poly.entity_id
_entity_poly.type
_entity_poly.pdbx_seq_one_letter_code
_entity_poly.pdbx_strand_id
1 'polypeptide(L)'
;MSHPNDWTFKRLRIEPDLIKTIDNLAETRGEQKADIIAETVEWLVKSRSEGTVSPRYFSSPDNAPYKGLWLKPDTIRTIEMLSKADDQNPNRVIYTAICRFLDKDKS
;
A
#
# COMPACT_ATOMS: atom_id res chain seq x y z
N MET A 1 -15.05 -13.18 2.42
CA MET A 1 -15.07 -12.64 3.79
C MET A 1 -15.79 -11.30 3.76
N SER A 2 -16.69 -11.04 4.72
CA SER A 2 -17.32 -9.73 4.87
C SER A 2 -16.27 -8.76 5.41
N HIS A 3 -16.22 -7.56 4.85
CA HIS A 3 -15.35 -6.48 5.31
C HIS A 3 -16.15 -5.70 6.36
N PRO A 4 -15.54 -5.22 7.46
CA PRO A 4 -16.21 -4.29 8.36
C PRO A 4 -16.73 -3.05 7.62
N ASN A 5 -17.90 -2.54 8.03
CA ASN A 5 -18.64 -1.48 7.33
C ASN A 5 -17.88 -0.15 7.17
N ASP A 6 -16.81 0.05 7.93
CA ASP A 6 -15.99 1.27 7.96
C ASP A 6 -14.76 1.19 7.05
N TRP A 7 -14.54 0.06 6.38
CA TRP A 7 -13.42 -0.09 5.44
C TRP A 7 -13.67 0.68 4.14
N THR A 8 -12.61 1.29 3.62
CA THR A 8 -12.68 2.06 2.37
C THR A 8 -12.20 1.23 1.19
N PHE A 9 -13.01 1.15 0.14
CA PHE A 9 -12.60 0.54 -1.12
C PHE A 9 -11.85 1.53 -2.00
N LYS A 10 -10.68 1.13 -2.51
CA LYS A 10 -9.92 1.86 -3.52
C LYS A 10 -9.63 0.97 -4.72
N ARG A 11 -9.57 1.59 -5.90
CA ARG A 11 -9.06 0.96 -7.12
C ARG A 11 -7.81 1.68 -7.57
N LEU A 12 -6.75 0.93 -7.82
CA LEU A 12 -5.48 1.44 -8.36
C LEU A 12 -4.95 0.50 -9.44
N ARG A 13 -4.13 1.02 -10.34
CA ARG A 13 -3.34 0.22 -11.26
C ARG A 13 -2.16 -0.38 -10.51
N ILE A 14 -1.94 -1.67 -10.67
CA ILE A 14 -0.84 -2.38 -10.02
C ILE A 14 -0.54 -3.68 -10.76
N GLU A 15 0.75 -4.00 -10.87
CA GLU A 15 1.24 -5.22 -11.49
C GLU A 15 0.66 -6.44 -10.78
N PRO A 16 0.18 -7.45 -11.53
CA PRO A 16 -0.39 -8.66 -10.93
C PRO A 16 0.56 -9.35 -9.94
N ASP A 17 1.86 -9.32 -10.21
CA ASP A 17 2.87 -9.96 -9.36
C ASP A 17 2.99 -9.29 -8.00
N LEU A 18 2.95 -7.96 -7.93
CA LEU A 18 2.99 -7.24 -6.65
C LEU A 18 1.78 -7.59 -5.78
N ILE A 19 0.58 -7.61 -6.37
CA ILE A 19 -0.63 -8.02 -5.65
C ILE A 19 -0.57 -9.48 -5.24
N LYS A 20 -0.06 -10.37 -6.10
CA LYS A 20 0.11 -11.79 -5.78
C LYS A 20 1.06 -11.98 -4.60
N THR A 21 2.14 -11.20 -4.52
CA THR A 21 3.05 -11.24 -3.36
C THR A 21 2.34 -10.80 -2.08
N ILE A 22 1.53 -9.75 -2.12
CA ILE A 22 0.73 -9.32 -0.96
C ILE A 22 -0.29 -10.40 -0.55
N ASP A 23 -0.96 -11.02 -1.52
CA ASP A 23 -1.89 -12.14 -1.29
C ASP A 23 -1.18 -13.31 -0.60
N ASN A 24 0.00 -13.71 -1.11
CA ASN A 24 0.78 -14.81 -0.54
C ASN A 24 1.27 -14.49 0.88
N LEU A 25 1.66 -13.24 1.16
CA LEU A 25 2.06 -12.81 2.51
C LEU A 25 0.89 -12.92 3.50
N ALA A 26 -0.29 -12.43 3.09
CA ALA A 26 -1.50 -12.53 3.90
C ALA A 26 -1.85 -13.99 4.20
N GLU A 27 -1.84 -14.86 3.17
CA GLU A 27 -2.12 -16.29 3.33
C GLU A 27 -1.10 -16.98 4.26
N THR A 28 0.19 -16.75 4.05
CA THR A 28 1.27 -17.36 4.83
C THR A 28 1.20 -16.97 6.31
N ARG A 29 0.75 -15.74 6.60
CA ARG A 29 0.66 -15.21 7.97
C ARG A 29 -0.72 -15.43 8.62
N GLY A 30 -1.69 -15.96 7.88
CA GLY A 30 -3.08 -16.06 8.35
C GLY A 30 -3.75 -14.70 8.57
N GLU A 31 -3.29 -13.67 7.86
CA GLU A 31 -3.75 -12.28 7.95
C GLU A 31 -4.67 -11.94 6.77
N GLN A 32 -5.41 -10.84 6.87
CA GLN A 32 -6.13 -10.29 5.73
C GLN A 32 -5.19 -9.43 4.88
N LYS A 33 -5.46 -9.34 3.59
CA LYS A 33 -4.76 -8.42 2.68
C LYS A 33 -4.67 -6.99 3.23
N ALA A 34 -5.74 -6.49 3.87
CA ALA A 34 -5.76 -5.16 4.43
C ALA A 34 -4.77 -4.96 5.59
N ASP A 35 -4.45 -6.03 6.33
CA ASP A 35 -3.41 -6.02 7.38
C ASP A 35 -2.03 -5.80 6.74
N ILE A 36 -1.71 -6.57 5.70
CA ILE A 36 -0.44 -6.42 4.97
C ILE A 36 -0.33 -5.03 4.34
N ILE A 37 -1.40 -4.51 3.74
CA ILE A 37 -1.39 -3.14 3.19
C ILE A 37 -1.16 -2.10 4.30
N ALA A 38 -1.77 -2.25 5.48
CA ALA A 38 -1.51 -1.38 6.61
C ALA A 38 -0.03 -1.38 7.00
N GLU A 39 0.58 -2.57 7.10
CA GLU A 39 2.01 -2.73 7.39
C GLU A 39 2.89 -2.02 6.34
N THR A 40 2.56 -2.14 5.05
CA THR A 40 3.35 -1.47 4.00
C THR A 40 3.34 0.05 4.15
N VAL A 41 2.21 0.63 4.57
CA VAL A 41 2.04 2.07 4.76
C VAL A 41 2.75 2.53 6.03
N GLU A 42 2.59 1.79 7.13
CA GLU A 42 3.28 2.08 8.40
C GLU A 42 4.80 2.02 8.24
N TRP A 43 5.30 1.01 7.54
CA TRP A 43 6.71 0.89 7.22
C TRP A 43 7.19 2.07 6.38
N LEU A 44 6.43 2.51 5.36
CA LEU A 44 6.79 3.68 4.56
C LEU A 44 6.91 4.96 5.41
N VAL A 45 5.95 5.20 6.32
CA VAL A 45 5.96 6.34 7.24
C VAL A 45 7.22 6.29 8.12
N LYS A 46 7.47 5.15 8.75
CA LYS A 46 8.61 4.95 9.64
C LYS A 46 9.93 5.14 8.89
N SER A 47 10.12 4.46 7.76
CA SER A 47 11.35 4.55 6.97
C SER A 47 11.60 5.95 6.41
N ARG A 48 10.56 6.73 6.13
CA ARG A 48 10.72 8.15 5.78
C ARG A 48 11.16 9.01 6.96
N SER A 49 10.58 8.80 8.14
CA SER A 49 11.01 9.52 9.35
C SER A 49 12.45 9.21 9.75
N GLU A 50 12.92 8.00 9.44
CA GLU A 50 14.29 7.55 9.68
C GLU A 50 15.27 7.95 8.56
N GLY A 51 14.78 8.52 7.46
CA GLY A 51 15.59 8.88 6.29
C GLY A 51 16.13 7.69 5.48
N THR A 52 15.62 6.47 5.72
CA THR A 52 16.08 5.24 5.06
C THR A 52 15.40 5.01 3.70
N VAL A 53 14.29 5.70 3.43
CA VAL A 53 13.59 5.66 2.14
C VAL A 53 13.43 7.07 1.58
N SER A 54 13.70 7.22 0.28
CA SER A 54 13.50 8.48 -0.44
C SER A 54 12.04 8.97 -0.38
N PRO A 55 11.80 10.29 -0.27
CA PRO A 55 10.45 10.85 -0.32
C PRO A 55 9.77 10.70 -1.69
N ARG A 56 10.51 10.24 -2.72
CA ARG A 56 9.98 10.12 -4.07
C ARG A 56 8.93 9.01 -4.19
N TYR A 57 7.78 9.38 -4.74
CA TYR A 57 6.69 8.47 -5.06
C TYR A 57 6.86 7.82 -6.44
N PHE A 58 6.40 6.58 -6.54
CA PHE A 58 6.31 5.85 -7.80
C PHE A 58 4.96 6.09 -8.47
N SER A 59 4.95 5.95 -9.79
CA SER A 59 3.72 5.93 -10.58
C SER A 59 3.39 4.50 -10.94
N SER A 60 2.14 4.10 -10.74
CA SER A 60 1.64 2.83 -11.26
C SER A 60 1.85 2.75 -12.78
N PRO A 61 2.18 1.59 -13.36
CA PRO A 61 2.33 1.45 -14.80
C PRO A 61 1.02 1.71 -15.53
N ASP A 62 1.10 2.33 -16.71
CA ASP A 62 -0.09 2.66 -17.50
C ASP A 62 -0.81 1.44 -18.06
N ASN A 63 -0.07 0.36 -18.30
CA ASN A 63 -0.57 -0.91 -18.82
C ASN A 63 -1.00 -1.91 -17.73
N ALA A 64 -0.83 -1.57 -16.44
CA ALA A 64 -1.23 -2.46 -15.36
C ALA A 64 -2.76 -2.48 -15.16
N PRO A 65 -3.36 -3.64 -14.84
CA PRO A 65 -4.79 -3.73 -14.59
C PRO A 65 -5.18 -2.99 -13.30
N TYR A 66 -6.43 -2.54 -13.24
CA TYR A 66 -6.99 -2.04 -11.99
C TYR A 66 -7.28 -3.20 -11.03
N LYS A 67 -6.81 -3.08 -9.79
CA LYS A 67 -7.16 -3.99 -8.70
C LYS A 67 -7.88 -3.22 -7.60
N GLY A 68 -8.88 -3.88 -7.03
CA GLY A 68 -9.63 -3.36 -5.88
C GLY A 68 -8.95 -3.78 -4.59
N LEU A 69 -8.80 -2.85 -3.66
CA LEU A 69 -8.27 -3.07 -2.32
C LEU A 69 -9.25 -2.49 -1.31
N TRP A 70 -9.42 -3.22 -0.21
CA TRP A 70 -10.08 -2.69 0.97
C TRP A 70 -9.03 -2.24 1.98
N LEU A 71 -9.23 -1.05 2.52
CA LEU A 71 -8.31 -0.39 3.44
C LEU A 71 -9.00 -0.15 4.76
N LYS A 72 -8.29 -0.44 5.87
CA LYS A 72 -8.76 -0.13 7.21
C LYS A 72 -8.90 1.39 7.41
N PRO A 73 -9.78 1.86 8.30
CA PRO A 73 -9.98 3.28 8.60
C PRO A 73 -8.69 4.04 8.91
N ASP A 74 -7.82 3.48 9.76
CA ASP A 74 -6.58 4.17 10.15
C ASP A 74 -5.56 4.16 9.02
N THR A 75 -5.51 3.08 8.22
CA THR A 75 -4.66 3.02 7.03
C THR A 75 -5.05 4.09 6.02
N ILE A 76 -6.36 4.27 5.73
CA ILE A 76 -6.80 5.29 4.78
C ILE A 76 -6.57 6.71 5.31
N ARG A 77 -6.74 6.95 6.62
CA ARG A 77 -6.39 8.24 7.23
C ARG A 77 -4.92 8.57 7.04
N THR A 78 -4.02 7.62 7.30
CA THR A 78 -2.57 7.79 7.10
C THR A 78 -2.21 8.04 5.64
N ILE A 79 -2.82 7.29 4.71
CA ILE A 79 -2.65 7.51 3.27
C ILE A 79 -3.08 8.92 2.87
N GLU A 80 -4.24 9.39 3.34
CA GLU A 80 -4.75 10.73 3.04
C GLU A 80 -3.91 11.84 3.66
N MET A 81 -3.38 11.63 4.86
CA MET A 81 -2.43 12.56 5.49
C MET A 81 -1.16 12.70 4.66
N LEU A 82 -0.53 11.59 4.27
CA LEU A 82 0.67 11.60 3.42
C LEU A 82 0.38 12.23 2.05
N SER A 83 -0.75 11.86 1.45
CA SER A 83 -1.20 12.40 0.17
C SER A 83 -1.34 13.91 0.20
N LYS A 84 -1.92 14.48 1.27
CA LYS A 84 -2.05 15.93 1.45
C LYS A 84 -0.72 16.61 1.76
N ALA A 85 0.10 16.02 2.62
CA ALA A 85 1.38 16.59 3.03
C ALA A 85 2.36 16.70 1.84
N ASP A 86 2.36 15.70 0.96
CA ASP A 86 3.33 15.59 -0.14
C ASP A 86 2.75 15.96 -1.52
N ASP A 87 1.53 16.53 -1.55
CA ASP A 87 0.78 16.86 -2.77
C ASP A 87 0.75 15.70 -3.79
N GLN A 88 0.34 14.53 -3.32
CA GLN A 88 0.27 13.31 -4.13
C GLN A 88 -1.13 12.73 -4.20
N ASN A 89 -1.38 11.96 -5.26
CA ASN A 89 -2.57 11.12 -5.34
C ASN A 89 -2.50 9.99 -4.29
N PRO A 90 -3.57 9.72 -3.51
CA PRO A 90 -3.63 8.61 -2.55
C PRO A 90 -3.24 7.25 -3.14
N ASN A 91 -3.62 6.98 -4.39
CA ASN A 91 -3.25 5.73 -5.06
C ASN A 91 -1.74 5.62 -5.32
N ARG A 92 -1.05 6.75 -5.54
CA ARG A 92 0.42 6.77 -5.63
C ARG A 92 1.06 6.46 -4.29
N VAL A 93 0.47 6.92 -3.19
CA VAL A 93 0.95 6.58 -1.83
C VAL A 93 0.86 5.08 -1.61
N ILE A 94 -0.31 4.48 -1.88
CA ILE A 94 -0.53 3.03 -1.74
C ILE A 94 0.46 2.26 -2.62
N TYR A 95 0.56 2.61 -3.90
CA TYR A 95 1.46 1.94 -4.84
C TYR A 95 2.92 2.00 -4.38
N THR A 96 3.38 3.19 -3.96
CA THR A 96 4.75 3.39 -3.48
C THR A 96 5.03 2.59 -2.22
N ALA A 97 4.09 2.55 -1.27
CA ALA A 97 4.22 1.78 -0.04
C ALA A 97 4.43 0.29 -0.34
N ILE A 98 3.61 -0.30 -1.22
CA ILE A 98 3.74 -1.70 -1.63
C ILE A 98 5.08 -1.96 -2.28
N CYS A 99 5.46 -1.18 -3.31
CA CYS A 99 6.71 -1.42 -4.04
C CYS A 99 7.93 -1.33 -3.11
N ARG A 100 8.02 -0.27 -2.30
CA ARG A 100 9.14 -0.06 -1.40
C ARG A 100 9.23 -1.14 -0.33
N PHE A 101 8.09 -1.55 0.22
CA PHE A 101 8.04 -2.61 1.21
C PHE A 101 8.51 -3.94 0.63
N LEU A 102 8.10 -4.29 -0.59
CA LEU A 102 8.52 -5.53 -1.24
C LEU A 102 9.96 -5.51 -1.76
N ASP A 103 10.50 -4.33 -2.07
CA ASP A 103 11.90 -4.19 -2.48
C ASP A 103 12.88 -4.28 -1.30
N LYS A 104 12.44 -3.98 -0.07
CA LYS A 104 13.31 -4.05 1.13
C LYS A 104 13.85 -5.47 1.38
N ASP A 105 13.07 -6.50 1.05
CA ASP A 105 13.39 -7.91 1.31
C ASP A 105 14.19 -8.55 0.16
N LYS A 106 14.47 -7.79 -0.92
CA LYS A 106 15.29 -8.24 -2.07
C LYS A 106 16.78 -7.92 -1.90
N SER A 107 17.17 -7.29 -0.79
CA SER A 107 18.55 -6.89 -0.49
C SER A 107 19.24 -7.88 0.44
#